data_AF-A0A1Y6C7B9-F1
#
_entry.id   AF-A0A1Y6C7B9-F1
#
_cell.length_a   1.000
_cell.length_b   1.000
_cell.length_c   1.000
_cell.angle_alpha   90.00
_cell.angle_beta   90.00
_cell.angle_gamma   90.00
#
_symmetry.space_group_name_H-M   'P 1'
#
loop_
_entity.id
_entity.type
_entity.pdbx_description
1 polymer ?
#
loop_
_entity_poly.entity_id
_entity_poly.type
_entity_poly.pdbx_seq_one_letter_code
_entity_poly.pdbx_strand_id
1 'polypeptide(L)'
;MSNTTEEEDKGILEVLLERLVKQRLPHALALEKKVDQGDVLNDYDIQFLAEVLRDIGRAKPVYDRHPDYQPLIAKLMSLYAHIIERGAENEGEQAS
;
A
#
# COMPACT_ATOMS: atom_id res chain seq x y z
N MET A 1 7.34 24.90 5.45
CA MET A 1 6.17 24.73 4.55
C MET A 1 6.73 24.32 3.21
N SER A 2 6.43 23.10 2.73
CA SER A 2 6.95 22.65 1.42
C SER A 2 6.13 23.31 0.31
N ASN A 3 6.74 24.28 -0.37
CA ASN A 3 6.22 24.96 -1.56
C ASN A 3 6.61 24.15 -2.81
N THR A 4 6.19 22.88 -2.87
CA THR A 4 6.34 22.08 -4.09
C THR A 4 5.39 22.62 -5.16
N THR A 5 5.89 22.85 -6.36
CA THR A 5 5.13 23.26 -7.55
C THR A 5 4.40 22.07 -8.18
N GLU A 6 3.40 22.33 -9.03
CA GLU A 6 2.63 21.27 -9.71
C GLU A 6 3.51 20.33 -10.56
N GLU A 7 4.53 20.88 -11.22
CA GLU A 7 5.52 20.10 -12.00
C GLU A 7 6.44 19.26 -11.12
N GLU A 8 6.86 19.77 -9.96
CA GLU A 8 7.63 19.00 -8.98
C GLU A 8 6.80 17.86 -8.38
N ASP A 9 5.53 18.13 -8.05
CA ASP A 9 4.61 17.09 -7.56
C ASP A 9 4.41 15.99 -8.62
N LYS A 10 4.35 16.34 -9.91
CA LYS A 10 4.24 15.37 -11.01
C LYS A 10 5.48 14.47 -11.11
N GLY A 11 6.68 15.02 -11.00
CA GLY A 11 7.92 14.23 -10.99
C GLY A 11 8.01 13.31 -9.76
N ILE A 12 7.58 13.79 -8.59
CA ILE A 12 7.49 12.96 -7.38
C ILE A 12 6.47 11.83 -7.57
N LEU A 13 5.30 12.13 -8.13
CA LEU A 13 4.25 11.14 -8.41
C LEU A 13 4.72 10.08 -9.39
N GLU A 14 5.45 10.45 -10.44
CA GLU A 14 6.00 9.50 -11.42
C GLU A 14 6.94 8.48 -10.76
N VAL A 15 7.87 8.95 -9.91
CA VAL A 15 8.78 8.07 -9.15
C VAL A 15 8.00 7.17 -8.18
N LEU A 16 7.00 7.73 -7.49
CA LEU A 16 6.15 6.95 -6.58
C LEU A 16 5.33 5.88 -7.32
N LEU A 17 4.80 6.19 -8.50
CA LEU A 17 4.08 5.22 -9.33
C LEU A 17 5.01 4.14 -9.87
N GLU A 18 6.20 4.51 -10.33
CA GLU A 18 7.17 3.54 -10.81
C GLU A 18 7.54 2.56 -9.69
N ARG A 19 7.79 3.07 -8.48
CA ARG A 19 8.07 2.24 -7.30
C ARG A 19 6.88 1.35 -6.91
N LEU A 20 5.67 1.90 -6.97
CA LEU A 20 4.45 1.15 -6.73
C LEU A 20 4.35 -0.03 -7.69
N VAL A 21 4.43 0.21 -9.00
CA VAL A 21 4.21 -0.80 -10.03
C VAL A 21 5.33 -1.83 -10.06
N LYS A 22 6.59 -1.41 -9.95
CA LYS A 22 7.75 -2.30 -10.09
C LYS A 22 8.09 -3.08 -8.81
N GLN A 23 7.75 -2.55 -7.64
CA GLN A 23 8.21 -3.12 -6.36
C GLN A 23 7.05 -3.52 -5.45
N ARG A 24 6.14 -2.58 -5.15
CA ARG A 24 5.17 -2.79 -4.06
C ARG A 24 3.95 -3.58 -4.47
N LEU A 25 3.41 -3.31 -5.66
CA LEU A 25 2.18 -3.94 -6.14
C LEU A 25 2.37 -5.45 -6.39
N PRO A 26 3.45 -5.94 -7.03
CA PRO A 26 3.66 -7.38 -7.20
C PRO A 26 3.74 -8.12 -5.86
N HIS A 27 4.38 -7.52 -4.86
CA HIS A 27 4.47 -8.10 -3.52
C HIS A 27 3.12 -8.05 -2.79
N ALA A 28 2.39 -6.95 -2.86
CA ALA A 28 1.06 -6.83 -2.26
C ALA A 28 0.08 -7.87 -2.85
N LEU A 29 0.09 -8.09 -4.17
CA LEU A 29 -0.74 -9.12 -4.82
C LEU A 29 -0.33 -10.54 -4.41
N ALA A 30 0.97 -10.78 -4.16
CA ALA A 30 1.42 -12.05 -3.61
C ALA A 30 0.93 -12.27 -2.17
N LEU A 31 0.91 -11.21 -1.34
CA LEU A 31 0.37 -11.25 0.01
C LEU A 31 -1.15 -11.45 0.01
N GLU A 32 -1.88 -10.77 -0.87
CA GLU A 32 -3.33 -10.98 -1.06
C GLU A 32 -3.63 -12.44 -1.37
N LYS A 33 -2.94 -13.02 -2.37
CA LYS A 33 -3.10 -14.44 -2.70
C LYS A 33 -2.76 -15.35 -1.52
N LYS A 34 -1.72 -15.03 -0.76
CA LYS A 34 -1.30 -15.79 0.42
C LYS A 34 -2.41 -15.81 1.48
N VAL A 35 -2.93 -14.64 1.88
CA VAL A 35 -3.96 -14.58 2.92
C VAL A 35 -5.32 -15.12 2.44
N ASP A 36 -5.63 -15.01 1.15
CA ASP A 36 -6.82 -15.63 0.55
C ASP A 36 -6.76 -17.17 0.56
N GLN A 37 -5.57 -17.74 0.67
CA GLN A 37 -5.36 -19.19 0.80
C GLN A 37 -5.42 -19.68 2.25
N GLY A 38 -5.59 -18.79 3.23
CA GLY A 38 -5.64 -19.12 4.66
C GLY A 38 -4.28 -19.05 5.37
N ASP A 39 -3.22 -18.63 4.68
CA ASP A 39 -1.90 -18.49 5.30
C ASP A 39 -1.84 -17.20 6.17
N VAL A 40 -1.08 -17.27 7.27
CA VAL A 40 -0.84 -16.12 8.16
C VAL A 40 0.28 -15.21 7.66
N LEU A 41 0.18 -13.92 8.00
CA LEU A 41 1.25 -12.95 7.74
C LEU A 41 2.41 -13.18 8.70
N ASN A 42 3.63 -13.32 8.16
CA ASN A 42 4.83 -13.42 9.00
C ASN A 42 5.40 -12.03 9.32
N ASP A 43 6.43 -11.97 10.16
CA ASP A 43 7.08 -10.72 10.56
C ASP A 43 7.58 -9.87 9.37
N TYR A 44 8.09 -10.51 8.31
CA TYR A 44 8.53 -9.81 7.10
C TYR A 44 7.37 -9.18 6.33
N ASP A 45 6.26 -9.91 6.21
CA ASP A 45 5.04 -9.42 5.55
C ASP A 45 4.48 -8.22 6.31
N ILE A 46 4.42 -8.32 7.65
CA ILE A 46 3.95 -7.25 8.55
C ILE A 46 4.87 -6.03 8.45
N GLN A 47 6.19 -6.23 8.45
CA GLN A 47 7.16 -5.14 8.28
C GLN A 47 6.98 -4.43 6.93
N PHE A 48 6.82 -5.19 5.85
CA PHE A 48 6.55 -4.65 4.52
C PHE A 48 5.28 -3.79 4.52
N LEU A 49 4.17 -4.30 5.06
CA LEU A 49 2.90 -3.57 5.13
C LEU A 49 3.04 -2.26 5.92
N ALA A 50 3.74 -2.30 7.06
CA ALA A 50 4.00 -1.13 7.88
C ALA A 50 4.84 -0.06 7.16
N GLU A 51 5.87 -0.48 6.42
CA GLU A 51 6.69 0.42 5.61
C GLU A 51 5.90 1.06 4.47
N VAL A 52 5.09 0.28 3.77
CA VAL A 52 4.27 0.79 2.67
C VAL A 52 3.23 1.80 3.16
N LEU A 53 2.51 1.50 4.24
CA LEU A 53 1.50 2.41 4.80
C LEU A 53 2.14 3.71 5.31
N ARG A 54 3.33 3.64 5.90
CA ARG A 54 4.10 4.83 6.30
C ARG A 54 4.42 5.72 5.10
N ASP A 55 4.84 5.12 3.99
CA ASP A 55 5.19 5.87 2.79
C ASP A 55 3.96 6.43 2.05
N ILE A 56 2.83 5.71 2.07
CA ILE A 56 1.54 6.25 1.61
C ILE A 56 1.14 7.47 2.46
N GLY A 57 1.32 7.40 3.77
CA GLY A 57 1.07 8.54 4.67
C GLY A 57 1.96 9.75 4.35
N ARG A 58 3.25 9.53 4.04
CA ARG A 58 4.19 10.60 3.64
C ARG A 58 3.85 11.21 2.29
N ALA A 59 3.32 10.43 1.35
CA ALA A 59 2.92 10.89 0.03
C ALA A 59 1.59 11.66 0.03
N LYS A 60 0.86 11.68 1.17
CA LYS A 60 -0.47 12.29 1.28
C LYS A 60 -0.57 13.73 0.79
N PRO A 61 0.32 14.66 1.19
CA PRO A 61 0.23 16.03 0.71
C PRO A 61 0.39 16.17 -0.81
N VAL A 62 1.08 15.21 -1.45
CA VAL A 62 1.30 15.18 -2.89
C VAL A 62 0.03 14.69 -3.57
N TYR A 63 -0.46 13.48 -3.29
CA TYR A 63 -1.64 12.97 -4.00
C TYR A 63 -2.96 13.68 -3.64
N ASP A 64 -3.06 14.32 -2.46
CA ASP A 64 -4.26 15.13 -2.10
C ASP A 64 -4.45 16.33 -3.05
N ARG A 65 -3.37 16.83 -3.65
CA ARG A 65 -3.40 17.93 -4.63
C ARG A 65 -3.73 17.47 -6.05
N HIS A 66 -3.72 16.16 -6.30
CA HIS A 66 -3.91 15.57 -7.63
C HIS A 66 -5.12 14.61 -7.60
N PRO A 67 -6.36 15.13 -7.73
CA PRO A 67 -7.58 14.34 -7.57
C PRO A 67 -7.71 13.18 -8.56
N ASP A 68 -7.05 13.26 -9.72
CA ASP A 68 -7.03 12.20 -10.72
C ASP A 68 -6.41 10.89 -10.21
N TYR A 69 -5.61 10.94 -9.13
CA TYR A 69 -5.04 9.76 -8.48
C TYR A 69 -5.96 9.16 -7.41
N GLN A 70 -7.03 9.84 -7.00
CA GLN A 70 -7.93 9.33 -5.96
C GLN A 70 -8.46 7.91 -6.25
N PRO A 71 -8.88 7.56 -7.49
CA PRO A 71 -9.32 6.21 -7.78
C PRO A 71 -8.21 5.16 -7.60
N LEU A 72 -6.97 5.50 -7.92
CA LEU A 72 -5.82 4.62 -7.72
C LEU A 72 -5.52 4.45 -6.22
N ILE A 73 -5.45 5.56 -5.48
CA ILE A 73 -5.21 5.54 -4.03
C ILE A 73 -6.29 4.74 -3.31
N ALA A 74 -7.56 4.91 -3.68
CA ALA A 74 -8.67 4.14 -3.10
C ALA A 74 -8.48 2.63 -3.29
N LYS A 75 -8.14 2.19 -4.52
CA LYS A 75 -7.87 0.77 -4.82
C LYS A 75 -6.70 0.21 -4.01
N LEU A 76 -5.63 0.98 -3.85
CA LEU A 76 -4.49 0.57 -3.04
C LEU A 76 -4.85 0.43 -1.56
N MET A 77 -5.60 1.40 -1.01
CA MET A 77 -6.04 1.35 0.38
C MET A 77 -6.95 0.14 0.63
N SER A 78 -7.87 -0.16 -0.30
CA SER A 78 -8.71 -1.36 -0.22
C SER A 78 -7.89 -2.65 -0.27
N LEU A 79 -6.89 -2.74 -1.16
CA LEU A 79 -6.00 -3.90 -1.24
C LEU A 79 -5.25 -4.12 0.08
N TYR A 80 -4.64 -3.08 0.65
CA TYR A 80 -3.90 -3.23 1.91
C TYR A 80 -4.82 -3.53 3.10
N ALA A 81 -6.02 -2.95 3.14
CA ALA A 81 -7.02 -3.27 4.16
C ALA A 81 -7.41 -4.74 4.10
N HIS A 82 -7.75 -5.24 2.90
CA HIS A 82 -8.10 -6.65 2.68
C HIS A 82 -6.98 -7.59 3.15
N ILE A 83 -5.73 -7.31 2.79
CA ILE A 83 -4.58 -8.14 3.21
C ILE A 83 -4.47 -8.21 4.73
N ILE A 84 -4.62 -7.07 5.41
CA ILE A 84 -4.50 -6.98 6.87
C ILE A 84 -5.66 -7.69 7.57
N GLU A 85 -6.88 -7.46 7.11
CA GLU A 85 -8.09 -8.05 7.68
C GLU A 85 -8.07 -9.58 7.53
N ARG A 86 -7.84 -10.09 6.31
CA ARG A 86 -7.71 -11.53 6.07
C ARG A 86 -6.53 -12.15 6.81
N GLY A 87 -5.40 -11.47 6.87
CA GLY A 87 -4.25 -11.94 7.64
C GLY A 87 -4.54 -12.09 9.13
N ALA A 88 -5.27 -11.14 9.72
CA ALA A 88 -5.69 -11.20 11.12
C ALA A 88 -6.75 -12.29 11.38
N GLU A 89 -7.69 -12.50 10.45
CA GLU A 89 -8.65 -13.60 10.50
C GLU A 89 -7.94 -14.96 10.50
N ASN A 90 -6.99 -15.16 9.58
CA ASN A 90 -6.22 -16.41 9.49
C ASN A 90 -5.43 -16.68 10.77
N GLU A 91 -4.84 -15.64 11.41
CA GLU A 91 -4.12 -15.79 12.68
C GLU A 91 -5.07 -16.25 13.80
N GLY A 92 -6.28 -15.68 13.87
CA GLY A 92 -7.29 -16.09 14.83
C GLY A 92 -7.78 -17.53 14.63
N GLU A 93 -7.91 -17.96 13.37
CA GLU A 93 -8.27 -19.34 13.02
C GLU A 93 -7.17 -20.34 13.41
N GLN A 94 -5.88 -20.00 13.25
CA GLN A 94 -4.77 -20.88 13.63
C GLN A 94 -4.54 -20.97 15.14
N ALA A 95 -4.93 -19.94 15.89
CA ALA A 95 -4.81 -19.90 17.34
C ALA A 95 -5.97 -20.60 18.09
N SER A 96 -7.00 -21.07 17.37
CA SER A 96 -8.21 -21.72 17.89
C SER A 96 -8.12 -23.25 17.90
#